data_AF-A0A316WQ76-F1
#
_entry.id   AF-A0A316WQ76-F1
#
_cell.length_a   1.000
_cell.length_b   1.000
_cell.length_c   1.000
_cell.angle_alpha   90.00
_cell.angle_beta   90.00
_cell.angle_gamma   90.00
#
_symmetry.space_group_name_H-M   'P 1'
#
loop_
_entity.id
_entity.type
_entity.pdbx_description
1 polymer ?
#
loop_
_entity_poly.entity_id
_entity_poly.type
_entity_poly.pdbx_seq_one_letter_code
_entity_poly.pdbx_strand_id
1 'polypeptide(L)'
;MAKHKVHYEFPMHCLSEILYEYLATGEGLSEWFADEVIEKGDDFFFSWGGGPAEKATLIRYKPEGFVRYRWEEDEGTKNFFEMTITIDDITEDLALNITDFCEEGDEEENAMYWENLIENLRIKLGAA
;
A
#
# COMPACT_ATOMS: atom_id res chain seq x y z
N MET A 1 2.46 21.63 2.11
CA MET A 1 3.36 22.36 1.18
C MET A 1 3.37 21.56 -0.11
N ALA A 2 4.44 21.51 -0.90
CA ALA A 2 4.50 20.56 -2.01
C ALA A 2 5.03 19.22 -1.45
N LYS A 3 4.19 18.18 -1.39
CA LYS A 3 4.64 16.83 -1.01
C LYS A 3 5.73 16.37 -1.99
N HIS A 4 6.76 15.69 -1.49
CA HIS A 4 7.83 15.12 -2.30
C HIS A 4 7.74 13.59 -2.29
N LYS A 5 8.27 12.96 -3.33
CA LYS A 5 8.11 11.52 -3.57
C LYS A 5 9.14 10.73 -2.76
N VAL A 6 8.68 9.69 -2.06
CA VAL A 6 9.51 8.75 -1.30
C VAL A 6 9.34 7.33 -1.82
N HIS A 7 10.33 6.49 -1.52
CA HIS A 7 10.43 5.11 -2.00
C HIS A 7 10.95 4.19 -0.91
N TYR A 8 10.27 3.06 -0.72
CA TYR A 8 10.66 2.03 0.24
C TYR A 8 10.61 0.66 -0.42
N GLU A 9 11.54 -0.22 -0.06
CA GLU A 9 11.64 -1.57 -0.59
C GLU A 9 11.63 -2.57 0.58
N PHE A 10 10.72 -3.54 0.52
CA PHE A 10 10.57 -4.56 1.54
C PHE A 10 10.68 -5.95 0.91
N PRO A 11 11.70 -6.74 1.28
CA PRO A 11 11.76 -8.15 0.91
C PRO A 11 10.54 -8.90 1.47
N MET A 12 9.94 -9.76 0.65
CA MET A 12 8.75 -10.54 1.00
C MET A 12 8.98 -12.02 0.68
N HIS A 13 8.43 -12.90 1.51
CA HIS A 13 8.55 -14.34 1.38
C HIS A 13 7.18 -14.98 1.18
N CYS A 14 6.55 -14.70 0.03
CA CYS A 14 5.23 -15.18 -0.34
C CYS A 14 5.07 -15.23 -1.87
N LEU A 15 3.97 -15.79 -2.36
CA LEU A 15 3.64 -15.80 -3.79
C LEU A 15 3.09 -14.43 -4.21
N SER A 16 3.42 -13.97 -5.43
CA SER A 16 2.93 -12.71 -6.02
C SER A 16 1.41 -12.61 -6.02
N GLU A 17 0.73 -13.71 -6.40
CA GLU A 17 -0.72 -13.80 -6.41
C GLU A 17 -1.32 -13.55 -5.02
N ILE A 18 -0.80 -14.23 -3.99
CA ILE A 18 -1.26 -14.06 -2.62
C ILE A 18 -1.01 -12.62 -2.16
N LEU A 19 0.21 -12.10 -2.37
CA LEU A 19 0.52 -10.73 -1.98
C LEU A 19 -0.43 -9.74 -2.66
N TYR A 20 -0.66 -9.89 -3.97
CA TYR A 20 -1.53 -9.00 -4.72
C TYR A 20 -2.97 -8.94 -4.16
N GLU A 21 -3.54 -10.07 -3.74
CA GLU A 21 -4.85 -10.10 -3.09
C GLU A 21 -4.90 -9.23 -1.82
N TYR A 22 -3.83 -9.22 -1.01
CA TYR A 22 -3.70 -8.36 0.17
C TYR A 22 -3.52 -6.87 -0.17
N LEU A 23 -3.07 -6.54 -1.38
CA LEU A 23 -2.87 -5.15 -1.83
C LEU A 23 -4.07 -4.58 -2.58
N ALA A 24 -4.85 -5.43 -3.25
CA ALA A 24 -5.82 -5.03 -4.27
C ALA A 24 -7.28 -5.11 -3.83
N THR A 25 -7.58 -5.81 -2.74
CA THR A 25 -8.97 -6.04 -2.28
C THR A 25 -9.24 -5.34 -0.96
N GLY A 26 -10.49 -4.92 -0.73
CA GLY A 26 -10.89 -4.35 0.56
C GLY A 26 -10.68 -5.32 1.73
N GLU A 27 -10.99 -6.61 1.54
CA GLU A 27 -10.74 -7.64 2.55
C GLU A 27 -9.25 -7.76 2.87
N GLY A 28 -8.40 -7.85 1.85
CA GLY A 28 -6.96 -7.92 2.01
C GLY A 28 -6.35 -6.70 2.71
N LEU A 29 -6.76 -5.49 2.32
CA LEU A 29 -6.27 -4.24 2.94
C LEU A 29 -6.73 -4.09 4.39
N SER A 30 -7.90 -4.64 4.75
CA SER A 30 -8.40 -4.65 6.13
C SER A 30 -7.58 -5.54 7.08
N GLU A 31 -6.73 -6.42 6.55
CA GLU A 31 -5.91 -7.31 7.37
C GLU A 31 -4.64 -6.63 7.90
N TRP A 32 -4.17 -5.54 7.28
CA TRP A 32 -2.86 -4.97 7.60
C TRP A 32 -2.73 -3.45 7.43
N PHE A 33 -3.50 -2.84 6.53
CA PHE A 33 -3.36 -1.42 6.15
C PHE A 33 -4.28 -0.51 6.97
N ALA A 34 -5.54 -0.94 7.16
CA ALA A 34 -6.54 -0.24 7.98
C ALA A 34 -7.40 -1.24 8.74
N ASP A 35 -8.15 -0.77 9.74
CA ASP A 35 -8.99 -1.65 10.57
C ASP A 35 -10.22 -2.16 9.79
N GLU A 36 -10.76 -1.34 8.89
CA GLU A 36 -11.83 -1.70 7.96
C GLU A 36 -11.62 -0.99 6.62
N VAL A 37 -11.77 -1.74 5.53
CA VAL A 37 -11.75 -1.20 4.17
C VAL A 37 -12.98 -1.69 3.40
N ILE A 38 -13.83 -0.75 3.00
CA ILE A 38 -15.00 -1.03 2.19
C ILE A 38 -14.69 -0.67 0.74
N GLU A 39 -14.81 -1.63 -0.16
CA GLU A 39 -14.62 -1.46 -1.60
C GLU A 39 -15.96 -1.28 -2.32
N LYS A 40 -16.03 -0.31 -3.25
CA LYS A 40 -17.19 -0.02 -4.11
C LYS A 40 -16.73 0.31 -5.53
N GLY A 41 -16.49 -0.73 -6.32
CA GLY A 41 -15.86 -0.56 -7.63
C GLY A 41 -14.42 -0.11 -7.44
N ASP A 42 -14.00 0.95 -8.11
CA ASP A 42 -12.64 1.48 -7.96
C ASP A 42 -12.46 2.38 -6.72
N ASP A 43 -13.53 2.67 -5.97
CA ASP A 43 -13.48 3.49 -4.75
C ASP A 43 -13.34 2.63 -3.48
N PHE A 44 -12.38 2.98 -2.64
CA PHE A 44 -12.06 2.32 -1.37
C PHE A 44 -12.24 3.31 -0.22
N PHE A 45 -12.82 2.85 0.88
CA PHE A 45 -13.11 3.64 2.08
C PHE A 45 -12.41 3.01 3.28
N PHE A 46 -11.38 3.66 3.80
CA PHE A 46 -10.49 3.17 4.85
C PHE A 46 -10.86 3.79 6.19
N SER A 47 -11.01 2.98 7.24
CA SER A 47 -11.36 3.45 8.58
C SER A 47 -10.34 2.94 9.61
N TRP A 48 -10.02 3.79 10.60
CA TRP A 48 -9.15 3.45 11.73
C TRP A 48 -9.81 3.83 13.05
N GLY A 49 -9.73 2.96 14.06
CA GLY A 49 -10.24 3.19 15.41
C GLY A 49 -11.75 3.46 15.51
N GLY A 50 -12.53 3.05 14.50
CA GLY A 50 -13.94 3.41 14.38
C GLY A 50 -14.21 4.88 14.02
N GLY A 51 -13.19 5.58 13.53
CA GLY A 51 -13.30 6.95 13.00
C GLY A 51 -14.02 7.03 11.65
N PRO A 52 -14.19 8.24 11.11
CA PRO A 52 -14.76 8.43 9.77
C PRO A 52 -13.87 7.77 8.71
N ALA A 53 -14.49 7.23 7.66
CA ALA A 53 -13.75 6.64 6.57
C ALA A 53 -13.10 7.71 5.68
N GLU A 54 -11.85 7.46 5.28
CA GLU A 54 -11.13 8.23 4.28
C GLU A 54 -11.22 7.53 2.93
N LYS A 55 -11.48 8.29 1.87
CA LYS A 55 -11.69 7.74 0.53
C LYS A 55 -10.39 7.76 -0.27
N ALA A 56 -10.06 6.64 -0.92
CA ALA A 56 -9.11 6.60 -2.03
C ALA A 56 -9.72 5.92 -3.25
N THR A 57 -9.27 6.31 -4.44
CA THR A 57 -9.64 5.63 -5.69
C THR A 57 -8.46 4.83 -6.23
N LEU A 58 -8.70 3.59 -6.65
CA LEU A 58 -7.76 2.75 -7.40
C LEU A 58 -7.61 3.30 -8.82
N ILE A 59 -6.61 4.14 -9.04
CA ILE A 59 -6.41 4.85 -10.32
C ILE A 59 -5.62 4.05 -11.35
N ARG A 60 -4.91 3.00 -10.94
CA ARG A 60 -4.18 2.10 -11.84
C ARG A 60 -3.88 0.79 -11.13
N TYR A 61 -3.91 -0.31 -11.88
CA TYR A 61 -3.47 -1.59 -11.40
C TYR A 61 -2.95 -2.48 -12.53
N LYS A 62 -2.21 -3.51 -12.16
CA LYS A 62 -1.86 -4.65 -12.98
C LYS A 62 -1.88 -5.88 -12.07
N PRO A 63 -2.71 -6.90 -12.37
CA PRO A 63 -2.75 -8.15 -11.61
C PRO A 63 -1.35 -8.72 -11.37
N GLU A 64 -1.08 -9.14 -10.13
CA GLU A 64 0.21 -9.65 -9.65
C GLU A 64 1.41 -8.70 -9.83
N GLY A 65 1.18 -7.46 -10.23
CA GLY A 65 2.22 -6.50 -10.57
C GLY A 65 2.19 -5.29 -9.66
N PHE A 66 1.12 -4.50 -9.70
CA PHE A 66 1.01 -3.32 -8.83
C PHE A 66 -0.43 -2.85 -8.67
N VAL A 67 -0.65 -2.08 -7.61
CA VAL A 67 -1.84 -1.26 -7.40
C VAL A 67 -1.42 0.16 -7.06
N ARG A 68 -2.20 1.14 -7.54
CA ARG A 68 -1.98 2.55 -7.31
C ARG A 68 -3.28 3.21 -6.90
N TYR A 69 -3.27 3.78 -5.71
CA TYR A 69 -4.39 4.48 -5.13
C TYR A 69 -4.10 5.98 -5.04
N ARG A 70 -5.15 6.79 -5.03
CA ARG A 70 -5.06 8.22 -4.73
C ARG A 70 -6.13 8.59 -3.72
N TRP A 71 -5.71 9.23 -2.64
CA TRP A 71 -6.61 9.82 -1.66
C TRP A 71 -7.49 10.91 -2.29
N GLU A 72 -8.73 11.03 -1.84
CA GLU A 72 -9.66 12.08 -2.31
C GLU A 72 -9.07 13.49 -2.10
N GLU A 73 -8.34 13.71 -0.99
CA GLU A 73 -7.65 14.98 -0.72
C GLU A 73 -6.54 15.32 -1.73
N ASP A 74 -5.98 14.31 -2.40
CA ASP A 74 -4.91 14.45 -3.38
C ASP A 74 -5.46 14.49 -4.82
N GLU A 75 -6.79 14.54 -5.03
CA GLU A 75 -7.39 14.69 -6.36
C GLU A 75 -6.88 15.94 -7.10
N GLY A 76 -6.60 15.78 -8.39
CA GLY A 76 -6.02 16.84 -9.22
C GLY A 76 -4.51 17.07 -9.01
N THR A 77 -3.89 16.38 -8.05
CA THR A 77 -2.43 16.39 -7.86
C THR A 77 -1.74 15.20 -8.54
N LYS A 78 -0.40 15.17 -8.46
CA LYS A 78 0.41 14.03 -8.88
C LYS A 78 0.57 12.97 -7.79
N ASN A 79 0.04 13.20 -6.60
CA ASN A 79 0.26 12.35 -5.43
C ASN A 79 -0.57 11.07 -5.56
N PHE A 80 0.00 9.98 -5.08
CA PHE A 80 -0.58 8.64 -5.03
C PHE A 80 0.26 7.80 -4.07
N PHE A 81 -0.32 6.72 -3.55
CA PHE A 81 0.46 5.63 -2.99
C PHE A 81 0.36 4.43 -3.92
N GLU A 82 1.50 3.78 -4.17
CA GLU A 82 1.59 2.63 -5.07
C GLU A 82 2.38 1.53 -4.40
N MET A 83 1.86 0.31 -4.54
CA MET A 83 2.42 -0.91 -4.01
C MET A 83 2.75 -1.81 -5.21
N THR A 84 4.03 -1.99 -5.49
CA THR A 84 4.54 -2.72 -6.65
C THR A 84 5.26 -3.98 -6.22
N ILE A 85 4.83 -5.11 -6.77
CA ILE A 85 5.47 -6.41 -6.64
C ILE A 85 6.55 -6.49 -7.72
N THR A 86 7.79 -6.69 -7.30
CA THR A 86 8.94 -6.94 -8.17
C THR A 86 9.50 -8.31 -7.85
N ILE A 87 9.80 -9.09 -8.88
CA ILE A 87 10.49 -10.37 -8.76
C ILE A 87 11.84 -10.20 -9.45
N ASP A 88 12.93 -10.54 -8.78
CA ASP A 88 14.27 -10.52 -9.39
C ASP A 88 14.40 -11.65 -10.42
N ASP A 89 14.82 -11.31 -11.65
CA ASP A 89 14.91 -12.25 -12.77
C ASP A 89 15.95 -13.37 -12.57
N ILE A 90 16.86 -13.23 -11.59
CA ILE A 90 17.96 -14.18 -11.34
C ILE A 90 17.69 -14.99 -10.08
N THR A 91 17.37 -14.33 -8.96
CA THR A 91 17.16 -15.00 -7.68
C THR A 91 15.73 -15.46 -7.46
N GLU A 92 14.79 -14.96 -8.27
CA GLU A 92 13.34 -15.15 -8.09
C GLU A 92 12.85 -14.59 -6.73
N ASP A 93 13.64 -13.74 -6.06
CA ASP A 93 13.24 -13.09 -4.81
C ASP A 93 12.18 -12.02 -5.08
N LEU A 94 11.16 -12.00 -4.23
CA LEU A 94 10.06 -11.04 -4.31
C LEU A 94 10.29 -9.86 -3.36
N ALA A 95 10.10 -8.64 -3.87
CA ALA A 95 10.09 -7.42 -3.09
C ALA A 95 8.81 -6.62 -3.31
N LEU A 96 8.26 -6.07 -2.22
CA LEU A 96 7.20 -5.08 -2.24
C LEU A 96 7.82 -3.68 -2.21
N ASN A 97 7.63 -2.93 -3.29
CA ASN A 97 8.12 -1.58 -3.47
C ASN A 97 6.98 -0.59 -3.24
N ILE A 98 7.18 0.32 -2.30
CA ILE A 98 6.24 1.39 -1.98
C ILE A 98 6.71 2.68 -2.65
N THR A 99 5.76 3.38 -3.26
CA THR A 99 5.91 4.78 -3.64
C THR A 99 4.85 5.58 -2.91
N ASP A 100 5.26 6.64 -2.23
CA ASP A 100 4.36 7.54 -1.50
C ASP A 100 4.84 9.00 -1.61
N PHE A 101 4.11 9.95 -1.02
CA PHE A 101 4.46 11.36 -0.96
C PHE A 101 4.27 11.92 0.44
N CYS A 102 5.31 12.51 1.02
CA CYS A 102 5.26 13.15 2.34
C CYS A 102 5.70 14.61 2.29
N GLU A 103 5.44 15.36 3.35
CA GLU A 103 5.94 16.73 3.51
C GLU A 103 7.45 16.71 3.81
N GLU A 104 8.12 17.83 3.56
CA GLU A 104 9.55 17.98 3.85
C GLU A 104 9.79 17.91 5.37
N GLY A 105 10.64 16.98 5.81
CA GLY A 105 10.93 16.72 7.23
C GLY A 105 10.16 15.53 7.83
N ASP A 106 9.15 15.00 7.14
CA ASP A 106 8.31 13.89 7.62
C ASP A 106 8.78 12.52 7.07
N GLU A 107 9.91 12.46 6.36
CA GLU A 107 10.39 11.25 5.67
C GLU A 107 10.63 10.08 6.63
N GLU A 108 11.18 10.35 7.82
CA GLU A 108 11.45 9.35 8.84
C GLU A 108 10.15 8.80 9.44
N GLU A 109 9.18 9.67 9.72
CA GLU A 109 7.87 9.25 10.23
C GLU A 109 7.10 8.44 9.18
N ASN A 110 7.11 8.86 7.92
CA ASN A 110 6.48 8.12 6.83
C ASN A 110 7.15 6.75 6.62
N ALA A 111 8.48 6.66 6.72
CA ALA A 111 9.19 5.39 6.66
C ALA A 111 8.79 4.45 7.80
N MET A 112 8.80 4.94 9.05
CA MET A 112 8.38 4.16 10.23
C MET A 112 6.92 3.72 10.14
N TYR A 113 6.04 4.57 9.59
CA TYR A 113 4.64 4.21 9.36
C TYR A 113 4.54 3.01 8.41
N TRP A 114 5.21 3.07 7.25
CA TRP A 114 5.23 1.97 6.30
C TRP A 114 5.89 0.70 6.86
N GLU A 115 6.98 0.83 7.63
CA GLU A 115 7.62 -0.31 8.30
C GLU A 115 6.62 -1.06 9.21
N ASN A 116 5.87 -0.33 10.04
CA ASN A 116 4.87 -0.93 10.92
C ASN A 116 3.73 -1.62 10.15
N LEU A 117 3.24 -1.00 9.07
CA LEU A 117 2.21 -1.62 8.22
C LEU A 117 2.73 -2.92 7.58
N ILE A 118 3.95 -2.90 7.06
CA ILE A 118 4.55 -4.07 6.41
C ILE A 118 4.84 -5.19 7.41
N GLU A 119 5.18 -4.87 8.66
CA GLU A 119 5.27 -5.87 9.72
C GLU A 119 3.93 -6.57 9.97
N ASN A 120 2.81 -5.82 10.03
CA ASN A 120 1.48 -6.41 10.13
C ASN A 120 1.17 -7.34 8.95
N LEU A 121 1.49 -6.90 7.72
CA LEU A 121 1.30 -7.70 6.52
C LEU A 121 2.10 -9.01 6.56
N ARG A 122 3.37 -8.96 6.98
CA ARG A 122 4.23 -10.15 7.12
C ARG A 122 3.64 -11.17 8.10
N ILE A 123 3.12 -10.70 9.22
CA ILE A 123 2.45 -11.57 10.21
C ILE A 123 1.25 -12.28 9.58
N LYS A 124 0.44 -11.57 8.77
CA LYS A 124 -0.75 -12.12 8.11
C LYS A 124 -0.41 -13.14 7.03
N LEU A 125 0.68 -12.92 6.30
CA LEU A 125 1.19 -13.83 5.28
C LEU A 125 1.90 -15.07 5.87
N GLY A 126 1.98 -15.19 7.21
CA GLY A 126 2.56 -16.36 7.88
C GLY A 126 4.09 -16.34 7.96
N ALA A 127 4.73 -15.20 7.71
CA ALA A 127 6.15 -15.01 7.94
C ALA A 127 6.36 -14.67 9.43
N ALA A 128 6.44 -15.71 10.26
CA ALA A 128 6.96 -15.66 11.63
C ALA A 128 8.22 -16.52 11.75
#